data_AF-A0A4Q8QBB8-F1
#
_entry.id   AF-A0A4Q8QBB8-F1
#
_cell.length_a   1.000
_cell.length_b   1.000
_cell.length_c   1.000
_cell.angle_alpha   90.00
_cell.angle_beta   90.00
_cell.angle_gamma   90.00
#
_symmetry.space_group_name_H-M   'P 1'
#
loop_
_entity.id
_entity.type
_entity.pdbx_description
1 polymer ?
#
loop_
_entity_poly.entity_id
_entity_poly.type
_entity_poly.pdbx_seq_one_letter_code
_entity_poly.pdbx_strand_id
1 'polypeptide(L)'
;MNRINEVIKEKDISVTKLAKLIGKSRTITSGYCNNARQPSLETLKKIADILEIDIRLLLTPSRNRIDTPIYIKSKGKSYKIIGELHFTDEIK
;
A
#
# COMPACT_ATOMS: atom_id res chain seq x y z
N MET A 1 5.07 -6.91 0.53
CA MET A 1 5.26 -6.72 1.99
C MET A 1 4.14 -5.84 2.52
N ASN A 2 4.04 -5.60 3.84
CA ASN A 2 3.04 -4.66 4.38
C ASN A 2 3.59 -3.22 4.43
N ARG A 3 2.69 -2.25 4.39
CA ARG A 3 2.95 -0.79 4.34
C ARG A 3 2.46 -0.07 5.61
N ILE A 4 2.31 -0.79 6.73
CA ILE A 4 1.72 -0.23 7.95
C ILE A 4 2.48 1.01 8.42
N ASN A 5 3.82 0.99 8.38
CA ASN A 5 4.65 2.11 8.81
C ASN A 5 4.46 3.38 7.96
N GLU A 6 4.25 3.23 6.66
CA GLU A 6 4.00 4.36 5.76
C GLU A 6 2.67 5.01 6.11
N VAL A 7 1.62 4.20 6.21
CA VAL A 7 0.25 4.67 6.48
C VAL A 7 0.14 5.34 7.86
N ILE A 8 0.76 4.79 8.91
CA ILE A 8 0.70 5.45 10.23
C ILE A 8 1.48 6.75 10.27
N LYS A 9 2.56 6.90 9.47
CA LYS A 9 3.29 8.17 9.36
C LYS A 9 2.46 9.21 8.62
N GLU A 10 1.79 8.84 7.53
CA GLU A 10 0.88 9.72 6.79
C GLU A 10 -0.26 10.23 7.67
N LYS A 11 -0.74 9.41 8.62
CA LYS A 11 -1.81 9.75 9.56
C LYS A 11 -1.33 10.34 10.90
N ASP A 12 -0.04 10.60 11.06
CA ASP A 12 0.58 11.08 12.30
C ASP A 12 0.22 10.23 13.55
N ILE A 13 0.22 8.90 13.39
CA ILE A 13 -0.05 7.93 14.44
C ILE A 13 1.26 7.29 14.90
N SER A 14 1.56 7.45 16.19
CA SER A 14 2.71 6.77 16.79
C SER A 14 2.50 5.25 16.88
N VAL A 15 3.59 4.48 16.77
CA VAL A 15 3.58 3.02 16.97
C VAL A 15 3.02 2.65 18.34
N THR A 16 3.29 3.44 19.37
CA THR A 16 2.76 3.23 20.73
C THR A 16 1.23 3.41 20.76
N LYS A 17 0.68 4.38 20.03
CA LYS A 17 -0.78 4.58 19.93
C LYS A 17 -1.42 3.41 19.18
N LEU A 18 -0.85 2.99 18.04
CA LEU A 18 -1.37 1.84 17.29
C LEU A 18 -1.36 0.56 18.16
N ALA A 19 -0.26 0.29 18.86
CA ALA A 19 -0.11 -0.88 19.72
C ALA A 19 -1.25 -1.00 20.77
N LYS A 20 -1.58 0.13 21.40
CA LYS A 20 -2.71 0.22 22.35
C LYS A 20 -4.04 -0.10 21.68
N LEU A 21 -4.31 0.46 20.50
CA LEU A 21 -5.58 0.27 19.78
C LEU A 21 -5.76 -1.18 19.28
N ILE A 22 -4.69 -1.81 18.81
CA ILE A 22 -4.76 -3.21 18.36
C ILE A 22 -4.68 -4.23 19.51
N GLY A 23 -4.33 -3.80 20.72
CA GLY A 23 -4.18 -4.66 21.90
C GLY A 23 -2.93 -5.55 21.83
N LYS A 24 -1.82 -5.02 21.31
CA LYS A 24 -0.53 -5.73 21.19
C LYS A 24 0.58 -4.94 21.87
N SER A 25 1.70 -5.60 22.17
CA SER A 25 2.87 -4.93 22.71
C SER A 25 3.52 -4.00 21.67
N ARG A 26 4.25 -2.99 22.15
CA ARG A 26 5.00 -2.07 21.28
C ARG A 26 6.00 -2.82 20.41
N THR A 27 6.67 -3.84 20.96
CA THR A 27 7.66 -4.65 20.23
C THR A 27 7.02 -5.43 19.08
N ILE A 28 5.87 -6.09 19.32
CA ILE A 28 5.13 -6.81 18.27
C ILE A 28 4.69 -5.83 17.18
N THR A 29 4.11 -4.69 17.58
CA THR A 29 3.60 -3.68 16.64
C THR A 29 4.74 -3.07 15.82
N SER A 30 5.89 -2.79 16.44
CA SER A 30 7.10 -2.34 15.75
C SER A 30 7.58 -3.38 14.74
N GLY A 31 7.52 -4.67 15.10
CA GLY A 31 7.78 -5.80 14.20
C GLY A 31 6.87 -5.82 12.97
N TYR A 32 5.61 -5.40 13.10
CA TYR A 32 4.71 -5.22 11.96
C TYR A 32 5.16 -4.06 11.08
N CYS A 33 5.43 -2.89 11.69
CA CYS A 33 5.84 -1.68 10.98
C CYS A 33 7.16 -1.84 10.20
N ASN A 34 8.15 -2.52 10.76
CA ASN A 34 9.44 -2.75 10.11
C ASN A 34 9.47 -4.05 9.28
N ASN A 35 8.33 -4.72 9.11
CA ASN A 35 8.19 -5.99 8.39
C ASN A 35 8.99 -7.18 8.96
N ALA A 36 9.61 -7.08 10.15
CA ALA A 36 10.28 -8.21 10.81
C ALA A 36 9.30 -9.32 11.20
N ARG A 37 8.02 -8.98 11.38
CA ARG A 37 6.92 -9.93 11.55
C ARG A 37 5.73 -9.47 10.71
N GLN A 38 5.01 -10.40 10.12
CA GLN A 38 3.75 -10.07 9.44
C GLN A 38 2.56 -10.21 10.41
N PRO A 39 1.59 -9.27 10.37
CA PRO A 39 0.33 -9.41 11.09
C PRO A 39 -0.52 -10.52 10.46
N SER A 40 -1.40 -11.14 11.26
CA SER A 40 -2.46 -12.00 10.70
C SER A 40 -3.44 -11.15 9.88
N LEU A 41 -4.22 -11.79 9.00
CA LEU A 41 -5.28 -11.10 8.25
C LEU A 41 -6.28 -10.39 9.17
N GLU A 42 -6.64 -11.04 10.29
CA GLU A 42 -7.51 -10.44 11.31
C GLU A 42 -6.90 -9.18 11.92
N THR A 43 -5.60 -9.22 12.25
CA THR A 43 -4.88 -8.06 12.78
C THR A 43 -4.78 -6.95 11.73
N LEU A 44 -4.51 -7.30 10.47
CA LEU A 44 -4.44 -6.36 9.37
C LEU A 44 -5.78 -5.67 9.13
N LYS A 45 -6.89 -6.43 9.17
CA LYS A 45 -8.25 -5.88 9.09
C LYS A 45 -8.53 -4.92 10.25
N LYS A 46 -8.20 -5.32 11.48
CA LYS A 46 -8.35 -4.45 12.67
C LYS A 46 -7.56 -3.15 12.52
N ILE A 47 -6.33 -3.20 11.99
CA ILE A 47 -5.52 -2.00 11.71
C ILE A 47 -6.22 -1.13 10.66
N ALA A 48 -6.72 -1.71 9.58
CA ALA A 48 -7.42 -0.98 8.52
C ALA A 48 -8.67 -0.27 9.06
N ASP A 49 -9.46 -0.96 9.89
CA ASP A 49 -10.66 -0.40 10.54
C ASP A 49 -10.30 0.76 11.48
N ILE A 50 -9.26 0.62 12.31
CA ILE A 50 -8.77 1.68 13.22
C ILE A 50 -8.27 2.91 12.44
N LEU A 51 -7.66 2.68 11.28
CA LEU A 51 -7.09 3.72 10.44
C LEU A 51 -8.10 4.28 9.43
N GLU A 52 -9.32 3.74 9.37
CA GLU A 52 -10.39 4.11 8.45
C GLU A 52 -9.94 4.11 6.98
N ILE A 53 -9.31 3.01 6.57
CA ILE A 53 -8.83 2.81 5.20
C ILE A 53 -9.18 1.42 4.68
N ASP A 54 -9.12 1.27 3.36
CA ASP A 54 -9.18 -0.05 2.75
C ASP A 54 -7.95 -0.88 3.13
N ILE A 55 -8.15 -2.13 3.55
CA ILE A 55 -7.08 -3.06 3.95
C ILE A 55 -5.99 -3.23 2.89
N ARG A 56 -6.33 -3.08 1.60
CA ARG A 56 -5.38 -3.17 0.48
C ARG A 56 -4.33 -2.07 0.54
N LEU A 57 -4.64 -0.90 1.11
CA LEU A 57 -3.70 0.20 1.27
C LEU A 57 -2.59 -0.12 2.28
N LEU A 58 -2.79 -1.13 3.15
CA LEU A 58 -1.76 -1.63 4.06
C LEU A 58 -0.80 -2.62 3.41
N LEU A 59 -0.95 -2.94 2.11
CA LEU A 59 -0.14 -3.94 1.42
C LEU A 59 0.53 -3.35 0.19
N THR A 60 1.77 -3.78 -0.07
CA THR A 60 2.43 -3.54 -1.35
C THR A 60 1.89 -4.54 -2.37
N PRO A 61 1.55 -4.09 -3.60
CA PRO A 61 1.23 -4.99 -4.70
C PRO A 61 2.30 -6.07 -4.87
N SER A 62 1.87 -7.30 -5.18
CA SER A 62 2.79 -8.43 -5.43
C SER A 62 3.46 -8.35 -6.81
N ARG A 63 2.92 -7.53 -7.72
CA ARG A 63 3.47 -7.25 -9.04
C ARG A 63 3.50 -5.73 -9.24
N ASN A 64 4.60 -5.23 -9.77
CA ASN A 64 4.69 -3.85 -10.23
C ASN A 64 3.93 -3.75 -11.55
N ARG A 65 2.82 -3.02 -11.57
CA ARG A 65 2.18 -2.66 -12.84
C ARG A 65 3.04 -1.60 -13.51
N ILE A 66 3.54 -1.89 -14.71
CA ILE A 66 4.14 -0.88 -15.57
C ILE A 66 2.99 -0.30 -16.39
N ASP A 67 2.36 0.74 -15.87
CA ASP A 67 1.37 1.49 -16.63
C ASP A 67 2.12 2.30 -17.69
N THR A 68 2.03 1.87 -18.94
CA THR A 68 2.74 2.52 -20.05
C THR A 68 1.82 3.57 -20.67
N PRO A 69 2.12 4.89 -20.55
CA PRO A 69 1.25 5.90 -21.12
C PRO A 69 1.20 5.77 -22.65
N ILE A 70 -0.02 5.77 -23.18
CA ILE A 70 -0.30 5.79 -24.61
C ILE A 70 -0.44 7.24 -25.05
N TYR A 71 0.32 7.62 -26.07
CA TYR A 71 0.30 8.96 -26.63
C TYR A 71 -0.36 8.97 -28.00
N ILE A 72 -1.10 10.04 -28.30
CA ILE A 72 -1.49 10.39 -29.66
C ILE A 72 -0.70 11.62 -30.13
N LYS A 73 -0.27 11.60 -31.39
CA LYS A 73 0.33 12.77 -32.03
C LYS A 73 -0.75 13.84 -32.26
N SER A 74 -0.53 15.03 -31.70
CA SER A 74 -1.34 16.22 -31.98
C SER A 74 -0.69 17.03 -33.11
N LYS A 75 -1.39 18.02 -33.68
CA LYS A 75 -0.86 18.87 -34.77
C LYS A 75 0.55 19.40 -34.40
N GLY A 76 1.50 19.25 -35.32
CA GLY A 76 2.92 19.60 -35.11
C GLY A 76 3.76 18.46 -34.49
N LYS A 77 4.69 18.84 -33.59
CA LYS A 77 5.57 17.92 -32.84
C LYS A 77 5.08 17.65 -31.41
N SER A 78 3.78 17.86 -31.14
CA SER A 78 3.20 17.72 -29.81
C SER A 78 2.53 16.34 -29.63
N TYR A 79 2.56 15.82 -28.40
CA TYR A 79 1.93 14.55 -28.02
C TYR A 79 0.97 14.79 -26.85
N LYS A 80 -0.15 14.07 -26.82
CA LYS A 80 -1.08 14.06 -25.68
C LYS A 80 -1.25 12.64 -25.16
N ILE A 81 -1.22 12.47 -23.84
CA ILE A 81 -1.58 11.20 -23.20
C ILE A 81 -3.08 10.97 -23.41
N ILE A 82 -3.44 9.78 -23.91
CA ILE A 82 -4.83 9.41 -24.19
C ILE A 82 -5.29 8.16 -23.42
N GLY A 83 -4.37 7.48 -22.73
CA GLY A 83 -4.68 6.31 -21.94
C GLY A 83 -3.41 5.64 -21.43
N GLU A 84 -3.58 4.50 -20.79
CA GLU A 84 -2.50 3.68 -20.24
C GLU A 84 -2.68 2.24 -20.74
N LEU A 85 -1.58 1.63 -21.18
CA LEU A 85 -1.52 0.21 -21.53
C LEU A 85 -1.15 -0.57 -20.28
N HIS A 86 -2.02 -1.51 -19.90
CA HIS A 86 -1.76 -2.44 -18.81
C HIS A 86 -1.35 -3.79 -19.40
N PHE A 87 -0.06 -4.09 -19.36
CA PHE A 87 0.42 -5.44 -19.70
C PHE A 87 0.22 -6.34 -18.49
N THR A 88 -0.69 -7.31 -18.60
CA THR A 88 -0.71 -8.45 -17.69
C THR A 88 0.18 -9.52 -18.30
N ASP A 89 1.33 -9.80 -17.68
CA ASP A 89 2.10 -11.00 -18.03
C ASP A 89 1.16 -12.20 -17.92
N GLU A 90 0.86 -12.84 -19.06
CA GLU A 90 0.16 -14.11 -19.10
C GLU A 90 0.92 -15.09 -18.20
N ILE A 91 0.19 -15.69 -17.27
CA ILE A 91 0.69 -16.75 -16.41
C ILE A 91 1.01 -17.93 -17.34
N LYS A 92 2.30 -18.23 -17.54
CA LYS A 92 2.73 -19.53 -18.08
C LYS A 92 2.37 -20.65 -17.11
#